data_AF-A0A7T8KJ09-F1
#
_entry.id   AF-A0A7T8KJ09-F1
#
_cell.length_a   1.000
_cell.length_b   1.000
_cell.length_c   1.000
_cell.angle_alpha   90.00
_cell.angle_beta   90.00
_cell.angle_gamma   90.00
#
_symmetry.space_group_name_H-M   'P 1'
#
loop_
_entity.id
_entity.type
_entity.pdbx_description
1 polymer ?
#
loop_
_entity_poly.entity_id
_entity_poly.type
_entity_poly.pdbx_seq_one_letter_code
_entity_poly.pdbx_strand_id
1 'polypeptide(L)' 'MMLVVDIQKGIQTQTAECLVIGEITCDTLIVVLNKIDTVPEEKRKAAIEK' A
#
# COMPACT_ATOMS: atom_id res chain seq x y z
N MET A 1 -1.17 11.34 6.34
CA MET A 1 -0.67 10.98 4.98
C MET A 1 -1.36 9.72 4.48
N MET A 2 -1.64 9.61 3.17
CA MET A 2 -2.05 8.35 2.53
C MET A 2 -0.87 7.77 1.75
N LEU A 3 -0.40 6.58 2.13
CA LEU A 3 0.65 5.87 1.42
C LEU A 3 0.02 4.85 0.49
N VAL A 4 0.00 5.17 -0.81
CA VAL A 4 -0.63 4.32 -1.83
C VAL A 4 0.36 3.26 -2.30
N VAL A 5 -0.04 1.99 -2.18
CA VAL A 5 0.76 0.81 -2.55
C VAL A 5 0.02 0.04 -3.64
N ASP A 6 0.71 -0.28 -4.73
CA ASP A 6 0.16 -1.15 -5.78
C ASP A 6 0.10 -2.60 -5.24
N ILE A 7 -1.10 -3.19 -5.20
CA ILE A 7 -1.33 -4.50 -4.57
C ILE A 7 -0.51 -5.63 -5.19
N GLN A 8 -0.09 -5.52 -6.46
CA GLN A 8 0.73 -6.54 -7.10
C GLN A 8 2.23 -6.34 -6.88
N LYS A 9 2.66 -5.11 -6.57
CA LYS A 9 4.09 -4.76 -6.43
C LYS A 9 4.53 -4.62 -4.98
N GLY A 10 3.61 -4.34 -4.05
CA GLY A 10 3.92 -4.10 -2.66
C GLY A 10 4.78 -2.85 -2.44
N ILE A 11 5.52 -2.82 -1.33
CA ILE A 11 6.44 -1.72 -1.02
C ILE A 11 7.61 -1.72 -2.01
N GLN A 12 7.73 -0.65 -2.77
CA GLN A 12 8.87 -0.34 -3.61
C GLN A 12 9.75 0.73 -2.94
N THR A 13 10.95 0.99 -3.47
CA THR A 13 11.94 1.93 -2.90
C THR A 13 11.33 3.29 -2.52
N GLN A 14 10.53 3.89 -3.41
CA GLN A 14 9.91 5.20 -3.17
C GLN A 14 8.85 5.15 -2.06
N THR A 15 8.01 4.12 -2.04
CA THR A 15 7.05 3.89 -0.94
C THR A 15 7.73 3.68 0.40
N ALA A 16 8.91 3.04 0.43
CA ALA A 16 9.72 2.89 1.65
C ALA A 16 10.31 4.23 2.10
N GLU A 17 10.86 5.03 1.19
CA GLU A 17 11.34 6.38 1.48
C GLU A 17 10.20 7.29 1.98
N CYS A 18 9.03 7.24 1.34
CA CYS A 18 7.84 7.97 1.75
C CYS A 18 7.31 7.52 3.12
N LEU A 19 7.46 6.25 3.49
CA LEU A 19 7.09 5.76 4.82
C LEU A 19 7.97 6.41 5.90
N VAL A 20 9.29 6.47 5.68
CA VAL A 20 10.23 7.13 6.60
C VAL A 20 9.91 8.63 6.72
N ILE A 21 9.62 9.31 5.61
CA ILE A 21 9.19 10.71 5.64
C ILE A 21 7.89 10.86 6.44
N GLY A 22 6.93 9.95 6.24
CA GLY A 22 5.66 9.95 6.95
C GLY A 22 5.83 9.79 8.47
N GLU A 23 6.72 8.91 8.91
CA GLU A 23 7.06 8.71 10.32
C GLU A 23 7.58 9.98 10.99
N ILE A 24 8.36 10.78 10.26
CA ILE A 24 8.98 12.01 10.80
C ILE A 24 8.00 13.20 10.76
N THR A 25 7.09 13.23 9.78
CA THR A 25 6.32 14.44 9.44
C THR A 25 4.82 14.37 9.73
N CYS A 26 4.27 13.17 9.98
CA CYS A 26 2.83 12.97 10.10
C CYS A 26 2.45 12.23 11.37
N ASP A 27 1.45 12.73 12.09
CA ASP A 27 0.88 12.05 13.27
C ASP A 27 0.10 10.77 12.93
N THR A 28 -0.36 10.65 11.68
CA THR A 28 -1.15 9.50 11.22
C THR A 28 -0.86 9.18 9.75
N LEU A 29 -0.62 7.90 9.50
CA LEU A 29 -0.39 7.35 8.16
C LEU A 29 -1.41 6.24 7.89
N ILE A 30 -2.04 6.32 6.72
CA ILE A 30 -2.99 5.31 6.23
C ILE A 30 -2.38 4.66 5.00
N VAL A 31 -2.19 3.33 5.04
CA VAL A 31 -1.76 2.56 3.87
C VAL A 31 -2.98 2.21 3.01
N VAL A 32 -2.90 2.51 1.71
CA VAL A 32 -3.98 2.26 0.76
C VAL A 32 -3.50 1.28 -0.30
N LEU A 33 -4.13 0.10 -0.38
CA LEU A 33 -3.88 -0.87 -1.44
C LEU A 33 -4.66 -0.47 -2.70
N ASN A 34 -3.94 -0.12 -3.75
CA ASN A 34 -4.48 0.32 -5.03
C ASN A 34 -4.40 -0.79 -6.10
N LYS A 35 -5.20 -0.65 -7.15
CA LYS A 35 -5.29 -1.57 -8.30
C LYS A 35 -5.81 -2.97 -7.96
N ILE A 36 -6.76 -3.06 -7.04
CA ILE A 36 -7.42 -4.32 -6.64
C ILE A 36 -8.10 -5.05 -7.81
N ASP A 37 -8.49 -4.30 -8.85
CA ASP A 37 -9.06 -4.82 -10.10
C ASP A 37 -8.08 -5.71 -10.86
N THR A 38 -6.78 -5.51 -10.68
CA THR A 38 -5.74 -6.30 -11.33
C THR A 38 -5.53 -7.68 -10.70
N VAL A 39 -6.14 -7.93 -9.53
CA VAL A 39 -6.14 -9.24 -8.88
C VAL A 39 -7.37 -10.04 -9.34
N PRO A 40 -7.19 -11.30 -9.80
CA PRO A 40 -8.31 -12.18 -10.12
C PRO A 40 -9.30 -12.27 -8.97
N GLU A 41 -10.59 -12.23 -9.28
CA GLU A 41 -11.65 -12.12 -8.27
C GLU A 41 -11.58 -13.24 -7.21
N GLU A 42 -11.28 -14.46 -7.65
CA GLU A 42 -11.11 -15.64 -6.78
C GLU A 42 -9.97 -15.49 -5.75
N LYS A 43 -8.94 -14.69 -6.05
CA LYS A 43 -7.76 -14.47 -5.18
C LYS A 43 -7.79 -13.15 -4.43
N ARG A 44 -8.73 -12.26 -4.75
CA ARG A 44 -8.74 -10.87 -4.27
C ARG A 44 -8.87 -10.77 -2.75
N LYS A 45 -9.78 -11.53 -2.13
CA LYS A 45 -9.93 -11.56 -0.66
C LYS A 45 -8.63 -11.98 0.04
N ALA A 46 -8.06 -13.09 -0.41
CA ALA A 46 -6.80 -13.59 0.13
C ALA A 46 -5.60 -12.64 -0.10
N ALA A 47 -5.66 -11.76 -1.11
CA ALA A 47 -4.63 -10.75 -1.36
C ALA A 47 -4.81 -9.47 -0.51
N ILE A 48 -6.05 -9.12 -0.14
CA ILE A 48 -6.36 -7.93 0.67
C ILE A 48 -6.26 -8.21 2.17
N GLU A 49 -6.60 -9.44 2.60
CA GLU A 49 -6.59 -9.83 4.02
C GLU A 49 -5.22 -10.31 4.53
N LYS A 50 -4.16 -10.16 3.73
CA LYS A 50 -2.77 -10.43 4.12
C LYS A 50 -2.14 -9.25 4.85
#